data_AF-A0A178HZ15-F1
#
_entry.id   AF-A0A178HZ15-F1
#
_cell.length_a   1.000
_cell.length_b   1.000
_cell.length_c   1.000
_cell.angle_alpha   90.00
_cell.angle_beta   90.00
_cell.angle_gamma   90.00
#
_symmetry.space_group_name_H-M   'P 1'
#
loop_
_entity.id
_entity.type
_entity.pdbx_description
1 polymer ?
#
loop_
_entity_poly.entity_id
_entity_poly.type
_entity_poly.pdbx_seq_one_letter_code
_entity_poly.pdbx_strand_id
1 'polypeptide(L)'
;MGGSDDPANLVKLTPEDHFFAHLLLAKAYGGKQWFSVIRMGASRVDGKRSWVRQRYMYGAARRRACADISARFTGAPGRRGADNGMYDGTLYTWTNVDTGETALATKGEMWEIVGGCRAHWTSVVTGERKTMLGWTVYPDLVRVRSSKGKTFEFANDNGETFVGTQKQFASYLGISVASASRIARGMQIGVNGWRTANAA
;
A
#
# COMPACT_ATOMS: atom_id res chain seq x y z
N MET A 1 8.79 -11.47 18.60
CA MET A 1 7.84 -12.52 19.01
C MET A 1 7.20 -13.03 17.74
N GLY A 2 7.52 -14.26 17.31
CA GLY A 2 7.12 -14.82 16.01
C GLY A 2 6.16 -16.00 16.21
N GLY A 3 4.91 -15.72 16.57
CA GLY A 3 3.82 -16.70 16.57
C GLY A 3 3.05 -16.66 15.24
N SER A 4 2.39 -17.76 14.89
CA SER A 4 1.43 -17.81 13.78
C SER A 4 0.06 -17.23 14.18
N ASP A 5 -0.68 -16.67 13.23
CA ASP A 5 -2.06 -16.16 13.43
C ASP A 5 -3.12 -17.28 13.39
N ASP A 6 -2.73 -18.51 13.75
CA ASP A 6 -3.67 -19.64 13.82
C ASP A 6 -4.72 -19.37 14.92
N PRO A 7 -6.03 -19.42 14.62
CA PRO A 7 -7.09 -19.23 15.61
C PRO A 7 -6.94 -20.11 16.86
N ALA A 8 -6.38 -21.31 16.74
CA ALA A 8 -6.13 -22.21 17.87
C ALA A 8 -5.04 -21.70 18.82
N ASN A 9 -4.14 -20.84 18.34
CA ASN A 9 -3.06 -20.22 19.13
C ASN A 9 -3.47 -18.87 19.75
N LEU A 10 -4.66 -18.37 19.45
CA LEU A 10 -5.14 -17.08 19.96
C LEU A 10 -5.83 -17.23 21.31
N VAL A 11 -5.13 -16.85 22.38
CA VAL A 11 -5.71 -16.73 23.72
C VAL A 11 -6.59 -15.47 23.77
N LYS A 12 -7.87 -15.64 24.15
CA LYS A 12 -8.80 -14.53 24.41
C LYS A 12 -8.42 -13.81 25.70
N LEU A 13 -7.48 -12.88 25.62
CA LEU A 13 -7.09 -12.06 26.76
C LEU A 13 -8.21 -11.08 27.12
N THR A 14 -8.56 -11.01 28.41
CA THR A 14 -9.36 -9.88 28.90
C THR A 14 -8.53 -8.59 28.79
N PRO A 15 -9.16 -7.40 28.78
CA PRO A 15 -8.42 -6.15 28.85
C PRO A 15 -7.42 -6.13 30.03
N GLU A 16 -7.83 -6.66 31.18
CA GLU A 16 -6.99 -6.80 32.37
C GLU A 16 -5.78 -7.69 32.12
N ASP A 17 -5.94 -8.82 31.45
CA ASP A 17 -4.85 -9.75 31.11
C ASP A 17 -3.88 -9.09 30.12
N HIS A 18 -4.41 -8.41 29.11
CA HIS A 18 -3.62 -7.73 28.10
C HIS A 18 -2.75 -6.61 28.71
N PHE A 19 -3.32 -5.82 29.62
CA PHE A 19 -2.55 -4.80 30.36
C PHE A 19 -1.49 -5.41 31.27
N PHE A 20 -1.83 -6.48 31.97
CA PHE A 20 -0.90 -7.18 32.86
C PHE A 20 0.28 -7.79 32.08
N ALA A 21 0.03 -8.40 30.93
CA ALA A 21 1.06 -8.94 30.05
C ALA A 21 2.06 -7.86 29.60
N HIS A 22 1.57 -6.70 29.16
CA HIS A 22 2.45 -5.58 28.80
C HIS A 22 3.21 -5.00 30.00
N LEU A 23 2.60 -4.98 31.19
CA LEU A 23 3.28 -4.56 32.41
C LEU A 23 4.42 -5.51 32.80
N LEU A 24 4.20 -6.83 32.70
CA LEU A 24 5.24 -7.83 32.92
C LEU A 24 6.39 -7.68 31.94
N LEU A 25 6.08 -7.50 30.65
CA LEU A 25 7.08 -7.27 29.61
C LEU A 25 7.91 -6.02 29.89
N ALA A 26 7.26 -4.93 30.33
CA ALA A 26 7.94 -3.69 30.69
C ALA A 26 8.82 -3.84 31.94
N LYS A 27 8.42 -4.64 32.93
CA LYS A 27 9.25 -4.93 34.11
C LYS A 27 10.45 -5.82 33.78
N ALA A 28 10.26 -6.84 32.94
CA ALA A 28 11.32 -7.79 32.60
C ALA A 28 12.40 -7.17 31.70
N TYR A 29 12.00 -6.37 30.69
CA TYR A 29 12.91 -5.86 29.67
C TYR A 29 13.16 -4.35 29.74
N GLY A 30 12.36 -3.60 30.50
CA GLY A 30 12.52 -2.15 30.66
C GLY A 30 12.40 -1.36 29.35
N GLY A 31 13.04 -0.18 29.34
CA GLY A 31 13.22 0.65 28.15
C GLY A 31 11.93 0.95 27.38
N LYS A 32 11.94 0.68 26.07
CA LYS A 32 10.85 0.99 25.15
C LYS A 32 9.54 0.24 25.47
N GLN A 33 9.59 -0.86 26.22
CA GLN A 33 8.40 -1.64 26.56
C GLN A 33 7.45 -0.89 27.51
N TRP A 34 7.97 0.05 28.30
CA TRP A 34 7.14 0.95 29.11
C TRP A 34 6.20 1.80 28.25
N PHE A 35 6.56 2.11 27.00
CA PHE A 35 5.71 2.92 26.13
C PHE A 35 4.34 2.29 25.89
N SER A 36 4.26 0.97 25.71
CA SER A 36 3.00 0.25 25.52
C SER A 36 2.11 0.37 26.77
N VAL A 37 2.68 0.15 27.95
CA VAL A 37 1.97 0.31 29.24
C VAL A 37 1.47 1.74 29.41
N ILE A 38 2.30 2.72 29.06
CA ILE A 38 1.94 4.14 29.13
C ILE A 38 0.78 4.44 28.19
N ARG A 39 0.82 3.94 26.95
CA ARG A 39 -0.25 4.15 25.96
C ARG A 39 -1.57 3.50 26.37
N MET A 40 -1.51 2.37 27.08
CA MET A 40 -2.69 1.69 27.59
C MET A 40 -3.27 2.36 28.84
N GLY A 41 -2.42 2.75 29.79
CA GLY A 41 -2.84 3.28 31.10
C GLY A 41 -3.04 4.79 31.16
N ALA A 42 -2.58 5.54 30.15
CA ALA A 42 -2.75 6.99 30.10
C ALA A 42 -4.13 7.35 29.55
N SER A 43 -5.00 7.86 30.41
CA SER A 43 -6.16 8.64 30.00
C SER A 43 -5.85 10.13 30.12
N ARG A 44 -6.38 10.94 29.21
CA ARG A 44 -6.35 12.41 29.35
C ARG A 44 -7.66 12.84 29.98
N VAL A 45 -7.57 13.39 31.19
CA VAL A 45 -8.69 14.05 31.86
C VAL A 45 -8.25 15.50 32.05
N ASP A 46 -9.02 16.45 31.49
CA ASP A 46 -8.76 17.90 31.54
C ASP A 46 -7.34 18.29 31.09
N GLY A 47 -6.87 17.67 30.00
CA GLY A 47 -5.52 17.90 29.46
C GLY A 47 -4.38 17.31 30.30
N LYS A 48 -4.65 16.80 31.51
CA LYS A 48 -3.66 16.15 32.37
C LYS A 48 -3.66 14.64 32.13
N ARG A 49 -2.47 14.04 32.12
CA ARG A 49 -2.32 12.58 32.06
C ARG A 49 -2.66 12.01 33.42
N SER A 50 -3.78 11.28 33.51
CA SER A 50 -4.11 10.46 34.67
C SER A 50 -3.65 9.03 34.41
N TRP A 51 -2.94 8.47 35.40
CA TRP A 51 -2.40 7.13 35.33
C TRP A 51 -3.36 6.15 35.98
N VAL A 52 -3.94 5.27 35.17
CA VAL A 52 -4.67 4.13 35.71
C VAL A 52 -3.65 3.10 36.17
N ARG A 53 -3.24 3.18 37.45
CA ARG A 53 -2.25 2.27 38.05
C ARG A 53 -2.83 0.87 38.33
N GLN A 54 -4.14 0.75 38.38
CA GLN A 54 -4.81 -0.48 38.79
C GLN A 54 -5.39 -1.24 37.58
N ARG A 55 -5.01 -2.52 37.48
CA ARG A 55 -5.45 -3.44 36.41
C ARG A 55 -6.97 -3.47 36.24
N TYR A 56 -7.71 -3.53 37.36
CA TYR A 56 -9.17 -3.54 37.36
C TYR A 56 -9.77 -2.28 36.75
N MET A 57 -9.24 -1.11 37.11
CA MET A 57 -9.70 0.18 36.59
C MET A 57 -9.47 0.30 35.08
N TYR A 58 -8.34 -0.22 34.57
CA TYR A 58 -8.10 -0.29 33.12
C TYR A 58 -9.15 -1.14 32.42
N GLY A 59 -9.45 -2.33 32.98
CA GLY A 59 -10.44 -3.23 32.42
C GLY A 59 -11.85 -2.65 32.38
N ALA A 60 -12.29 -2.04 33.49
CA ALA A 60 -13.57 -1.36 33.56
C ALA A 60 -13.67 -0.19 32.56
N ALA A 61 -12.63 0.66 32.49
CA ALA A 61 -12.58 1.77 31.55
C ALA A 61 -12.59 1.29 30.09
N ARG A 62 -11.84 0.23 29.76
CA ARG A 62 -11.79 -0.32 28.42
C ARG A 62 -13.12 -0.94 28.01
N ARG A 63 -13.77 -1.71 28.88
CA ARG A 63 -15.10 -2.28 28.61
C ARG A 63 -16.13 -1.18 28.36
N ARG A 64 -16.14 -0.12 29.19
CA ARG A 64 -17.03 1.02 28.99
C ARG A 64 -16.76 1.75 27.67
N ALA A 65 -15.51 2.07 27.37
CA ALA A 65 -15.14 2.70 26.11
C ALA A 65 -15.50 1.83 24.90
N CYS A 66 -15.30 0.51 24.99
CA CYS A 66 -15.72 -0.42 23.95
C CYS A 66 -17.24 -0.48 23.82
N ALA A 67 -18.00 -0.43 24.91
CA ALA A 67 -19.46 -0.35 24.87
C ALA A 67 -19.93 0.98 24.26
N ASP A 68 -19.31 2.11 24.59
CA ASP A 68 -19.63 3.42 24.03
C ASP A 68 -19.29 3.49 22.53
N ILE A 69 -18.12 2.98 22.14
CA ILE A 69 -17.72 2.83 20.73
C ILE A 69 -18.72 1.92 20.05
N SER A 70 -18.98 0.73 20.60
CA SER A 70 -19.96 -0.17 20.03
C SER A 70 -21.30 0.56 19.90
N ALA A 71 -21.86 1.19 20.92
CA ALA A 71 -23.12 1.94 20.81
C ALA A 71 -23.08 3.00 19.68
N ARG A 72 -21.98 3.75 19.54
CA ARG A 72 -21.78 4.72 18.44
C ARG A 72 -21.72 4.08 17.05
N PHE A 73 -21.20 2.85 16.96
CA PHE A 73 -20.94 2.17 15.69
C PHE A 73 -21.90 1.01 15.37
N THR A 74 -22.70 0.54 16.34
CA THR A 74 -23.68 -0.56 16.24
C THR A 74 -25.13 -0.09 16.43
N GLY A 75 -25.36 1.15 16.87
CA GLY A 75 -26.69 1.72 17.11
C GLY A 75 -27.45 2.25 15.88
N ALA A 76 -26.88 2.22 14.68
CA ALA A 76 -27.64 2.44 13.45
C ALA A 76 -27.77 1.11 12.69
N PRO A 77 -28.87 0.34 12.86
CA PRO A 77 -29.20 -0.70 11.89
C PRO A 77 -29.27 -0.05 10.51
N GLY A 78 -28.60 -0.63 9.52
CA GLY A 78 -28.80 -0.24 8.11
C GLY A 78 -28.01 0.96 7.63
N ARG A 79 -26.69 0.99 7.82
CA ARG A 79 -25.80 1.80 6.97
C ARG A 79 -24.68 0.93 6.40
N ARG A 80 -25.06 -0.12 5.68
CA ARG A 80 -24.16 -0.90 4.81
C ARG A 80 -24.60 -0.65 3.38
N GLY A 81 -23.67 -0.63 2.43
CA GLY A 81 -24.00 -0.25 1.05
C GLY A 81 -24.57 1.17 0.98
N ALA A 82 -25.55 1.38 0.12
CA ALA A 82 -26.14 2.69 -0.20
C ALA A 82 -26.65 3.49 1.01
N ASP A 83 -27.07 2.81 2.08
CA ASP A 83 -27.57 3.50 3.28
C ASP A 83 -26.43 4.12 4.11
N ASN A 84 -25.18 3.72 3.86
CA ASN A 84 -24.02 4.39 4.43
C ASN A 84 -23.77 5.70 3.68
N GLY A 85 -23.87 6.84 4.36
CA GLY A 85 -23.49 8.13 3.77
C GLY A 85 -22.02 8.22 3.33
N MET A 86 -21.18 7.25 3.74
CA MET A 86 -19.80 7.10 3.28
C MET A 86 -19.65 6.07 2.13
N TYR A 87 -20.73 5.42 1.70
CA TYR A 87 -20.69 4.52 0.55
C TYR A 87 -20.64 5.33 -0.73
N ASP A 88 -19.59 5.04 -1.50
CA ASP A 88 -19.39 5.62 -2.81
C ASP A 88 -19.94 4.65 -3.85
N GLY A 89 -21.16 4.93 -4.32
CA GLY A 89 -21.82 4.19 -5.39
C GLY A 89 -21.46 4.69 -6.78
N THR A 90 -20.51 5.63 -6.92
CA THR A 90 -20.12 6.15 -8.23
C THR A 90 -19.40 5.07 -9.03
N LEU A 91 -19.92 4.77 -10.22
CA LEU A 91 -19.27 3.90 -11.19
C LEU A 91 -18.20 4.70 -11.92
N TYR A 92 -17.01 4.10 -12.03
CA TYR A 92 -15.91 4.66 -12.79
C TYR A 92 -15.57 3.71 -13.95
N THR A 93 -15.20 4.29 -15.09
CA THR A 93 -14.59 3.55 -16.19
C THR A 93 -13.11 3.39 -15.88
N TRP A 94 -12.74 2.21 -15.42
CA TRP A 94 -11.36 1.83 -15.16
C TRP A 94 -10.72 1.32 -16.44
N THR A 95 -9.49 1.72 -16.70
CA THR A 95 -8.67 1.22 -17.80
C THR A 95 -7.35 0.70 -17.23
N ASN A 96 -6.97 -0.51 -17.60
CA ASN A 96 -5.67 -1.06 -17.30
C ASN A 96 -4.66 -0.51 -18.32
N VAL A 97 -3.66 0.23 -17.87
CA VAL A 97 -2.69 0.90 -18.73
C VAL A 97 -1.69 -0.05 -19.38
N ASP A 98 -1.55 -1.26 -18.85
CA ASP A 98 -0.62 -2.27 -19.35
C ASP A 98 -1.32 -3.20 -20.37
N THR A 99 -2.58 -3.60 -20.11
CA THR A 99 -3.34 -4.53 -20.98
C THR A 99 -4.32 -3.84 -21.93
N GLY A 100 -4.72 -2.59 -21.65
CA GLY A 100 -5.78 -1.88 -22.37
C GLY A 100 -7.21 -2.31 -21.99
N GLU A 101 -7.36 -3.28 -21.09
CA GLU A 101 -8.66 -3.75 -20.63
C GLU A 101 -9.44 -2.63 -19.92
N THR A 102 -10.76 -2.64 -20.07
CA THR A 102 -11.65 -1.70 -19.40
C THR A 102 -12.66 -2.41 -18.51
N ALA A 103 -13.04 -1.76 -17.41
CA ALA A 103 -14.05 -2.26 -16.48
C ALA A 103 -14.88 -1.10 -15.95
N LEU A 104 -16.21 -1.26 -15.92
CA LEU A 104 -17.12 -0.31 -15.29
C LEU A 104 -17.46 -0.81 -13.89
N ALA A 105 -16.92 -0.16 -12.86
CA ALA A 105 -17.08 -0.61 -11.47
C ALA A 105 -16.94 0.56 -10.48
N THR A 106 -17.55 0.42 -9.32
CA THR A 106 -17.25 1.28 -8.16
C THR A 106 -15.83 1.02 -7.67
N LYS A 107 -15.24 1.96 -6.92
CA LYS A 107 -13.92 1.74 -6.29
C LYS A 107 -13.92 0.56 -5.31
N GLY A 108 -15.07 0.24 -4.71
CA GLY A 108 -15.24 -0.88 -3.79
C GLY A 108 -15.18 -2.21 -4.53
N GLU A 109 -15.98 -2.36 -5.59
CA GLU A 109 -15.97 -3.54 -6.45
C GLU A 109 -14.60 -3.75 -7.10
N MET A 110 -13.95 -2.67 -7.54
CA MET A 110 -12.61 -2.77 -8.14
C MET A 110 -11.57 -3.30 -7.14
N TRP A 111 -11.68 -2.90 -5.87
CA TRP A 111 -10.87 -3.45 -4.79
C TRP A 111 -11.18 -4.92 -4.50
N GLU A 112 -12.43 -5.35 -4.61
CA GLU A 112 -12.80 -6.77 -4.42
C GLU A 112 -12.29 -7.65 -5.56
N ILE A 113 -12.34 -7.17 -6.80
CA ILE A 113 -11.89 -7.90 -7.99
C ILE A 113 -10.36 -7.99 -8.07
N VAL A 114 -9.67 -6.85 -7.91
CA VAL A 114 -8.22 -6.76 -8.16
C VAL A 114 -7.39 -6.82 -6.87
N GLY A 115 -8.00 -6.55 -5.72
CA GLY A 115 -7.35 -6.55 -4.41
C GLY A 115 -6.60 -5.26 -4.09
N GLY A 116 -5.57 -5.37 -3.24
CA GLY A 116 -4.75 -4.24 -2.80
C GLY A 116 -5.34 -3.43 -1.64
N CYS A 117 -4.92 -2.17 -1.50
CA CYS A 117 -5.30 -1.31 -0.39
C CYS A 117 -6.44 -0.37 -0.79
N ARG A 118 -7.56 -0.38 -0.03
CA ARG A 118 -8.72 0.50 -0.25
C ARG A 118 -8.36 1.98 -0.35
N ALA A 119 -7.44 2.47 0.47
CA ALA A 119 -7.01 3.86 0.45
C ALA A 119 -6.38 4.25 -0.89
N HIS A 120 -5.62 3.35 -1.53
CA HIS A 120 -5.00 3.62 -2.82
C HIS A 120 -6.02 3.71 -3.96
N TRP A 121 -7.10 2.92 -3.91
CA TRP A 121 -8.20 3.05 -4.88
C TRP A 121 -8.86 4.42 -4.78
N THR A 122 -9.09 4.90 -3.56
CA THR A 122 -9.56 6.28 -3.32
C THR A 122 -8.57 7.32 -3.85
N SER A 123 -7.26 7.15 -3.62
CA SER A 123 -6.24 8.07 -4.17
C SER A 123 -6.23 8.08 -5.71
N VAL A 124 -6.56 6.97 -6.38
CA VAL A 124 -6.67 6.95 -7.85
C VAL A 124 -7.88 7.75 -8.33
N VAL A 125 -9.04 7.51 -7.71
CA VAL A 125 -10.28 8.23 -8.05
C VAL A 125 -10.18 9.73 -7.78
N THR A 126 -9.46 10.13 -6.73
CA THR A 126 -9.25 11.55 -6.39
C THR A 126 -8.13 12.21 -7.19
N GLY A 127 -7.42 11.45 -8.04
CA GLY A 127 -6.31 11.94 -8.85
C GLY A 127 -4.99 12.15 -8.10
N GLU A 128 -4.95 11.95 -6.78
CA GLU A 128 -3.71 11.99 -5.98
C GLU A 128 -2.69 10.94 -6.48
N ARG A 129 -3.21 9.80 -6.94
CA ARG A 129 -2.43 8.72 -7.53
C ARG A 129 -2.88 8.48 -8.97
N LYS A 130 -1.93 8.22 -9.86
CA LYS A 130 -2.22 8.01 -11.29
C LYS A 130 -2.74 6.60 -11.60
N THR A 131 -2.22 5.57 -10.92
CA THR A 131 -2.60 4.17 -11.14
C THR A 131 -2.57 3.34 -9.86
N MET A 132 -3.35 2.26 -9.85
CA MET A 132 -3.29 1.19 -8.86
C MET A 132 -3.26 -0.16 -9.58
N LEU A 133 -2.17 -0.91 -9.43
CA LEU A 133 -2.00 -2.24 -10.06
C LEU A 133 -2.28 -2.23 -11.58
N GLY A 134 -1.84 -1.16 -12.27
CA GLY A 134 -2.09 -0.96 -13.70
C GLY A 134 -3.41 -0.25 -14.01
N TRP A 135 -4.39 -0.22 -13.09
CA TRP A 135 -5.70 0.38 -13.33
C TRP A 135 -5.74 1.87 -13.02
N THR A 136 -6.47 2.64 -13.84
CA THR A 136 -6.71 4.07 -13.67
C THR A 136 -8.10 4.47 -14.15
N VAL A 137 -8.61 5.60 -13.68
CA VAL A 137 -9.82 6.25 -14.21
C VAL A 137 -9.48 7.43 -15.15
N TYR A 138 -8.18 7.73 -15.31
CA TYR A 138 -7.68 8.83 -16.13
C TYR A 138 -6.61 8.31 -17.12
N PRO A 139 -7.00 7.52 -18.14
CA PRO A 139 -6.04 6.88 -19.04
C PRO A 139 -5.09 7.89 -19.70
N ASP A 140 -5.60 9.06 -20.07
CA ASP A 140 -4.84 10.11 -20.75
C ASP A 140 -3.74 10.76 -19.87
N LEU A 141 -3.86 10.66 -18.54
CA LEU A 141 -2.91 11.27 -17.60
C LEU A 141 -1.79 10.31 -17.18
N VAL A 142 -1.93 9.02 -17.52
CA VAL A 142 -0.94 8.01 -17.16
C VAL A 142 0.08 7.87 -18.26
N ARG A 143 1.32 8.21 -17.92
CA ARG A 143 2.46 7.82 -18.74
C ARG A 143 2.62 6.31 -18.67
N VAL A 144 2.36 5.61 -19.78
CA VAL A 144 2.63 4.17 -19.93
C VAL A 144 4.06 3.92 -19.46
N ARG A 145 4.22 3.11 -18.40
CA ARG A 145 5.56 2.74 -17.93
C ARG A 145 6.19 1.87 -19.01
N SER A 146 7.48 2.07 -19.30
CA SER A 146 8.18 1.10 -20.12
C SER A 146 8.08 -0.25 -19.42
N SER A 147 7.51 -1.25 -20.09
CA SER A 147 7.36 -2.59 -19.53
C SER A 147 8.70 -3.07 -18.98
N LYS A 148 8.70 -3.47 -17.71
CA LYS A 148 9.92 -3.98 -17.07
C LYS A 148 10.33 -5.25 -17.80
N GLY A 149 11.54 -5.28 -18.34
CA GLY A 149 12.01 -6.40 -19.14
C GLY A 149 11.70 -6.29 -20.64
N LYS A 150 11.22 -5.15 -21.13
CA LYS A 150 11.13 -4.91 -22.58
C LYS A 150 12.51 -5.12 -23.22
N THR A 151 12.55 -6.02 -24.21
CA THR A 151 13.71 -6.22 -25.07
C THR A 151 13.73 -5.19 -26.19
N PHE A 152 14.92 -4.78 -26.57
CA PHE A 152 15.20 -3.86 -27.65
C PHE A 152 16.26 -4.48 -28.54
N GLU A 153 16.18 -4.21 -29.83
CA GLU A 153 17.19 -4.54 -30.80
C GLU A 153 18.07 -3.31 -31.03
N PHE A 154 19.37 -3.48 -30.83
CA PHE A 154 20.39 -2.47 -31.05
C PHE A 154 21.28 -2.91 -32.20
N ALA A 155 21.67 -1.97 -33.05
CA ALA A 155 22.59 -2.17 -34.16
C ALA A 155 23.77 -1.22 -34.01
N ASN A 156 24.97 -1.72 -34.27
CA ASN A 156 26.20 -0.96 -34.30
C ASN A 156 26.55 -0.59 -35.75
N ASP A 157 27.26 0.52 -35.94
CA ASP A 157 27.77 0.98 -37.25
C ASP A 157 28.72 -0.04 -37.91
N ASN A 158 29.33 -0.95 -37.13
CA ASN A 158 30.15 -2.05 -37.65
C ASN A 158 29.33 -3.27 -38.14
N GLY A 159 28.00 -3.24 -38.01
CA GLY A 159 27.10 -4.34 -38.40
C GLY A 159 26.74 -5.33 -37.28
N GLU A 160 27.33 -5.21 -36.07
CA GLU A 160 26.93 -6.03 -34.93
C GLU A 160 25.52 -5.70 -34.45
N THR A 161 24.78 -6.72 -34.01
CA THR A 161 23.46 -6.56 -33.42
C THR A 161 23.40 -7.11 -32.01
N PHE A 162 22.56 -6.52 -31.17
CA PHE A 162 22.32 -6.96 -29.81
C PHE A 162 20.82 -6.92 -29.51
N VAL A 163 20.26 -8.04 -29.05
CA VAL A 163 18.86 -8.13 -28.63
C VAL A 163 18.80 -8.38 -27.14
N GLY A 164 18.21 -7.45 -26.39
CA GLY A 164 18.07 -7.61 -24.94
C GLY A 164 17.46 -6.41 -24.24
N THR A 165 17.37 -6.49 -22.92
CA THR A 165 16.90 -5.37 -22.09
C THR A 165 17.94 -4.26 -22.02
N GLN A 166 17.50 -3.04 -21.68
CA GLN A 166 18.40 -1.89 -21.46
C GLN A 166 19.49 -2.19 -20.42
N LYS A 167 19.19 -3.02 -19.40
CA LYS A 167 20.16 -3.43 -18.37
C LYS A 167 21.21 -4.39 -18.94
N GLN A 168 20.80 -5.37 -19.74
CA GLN A 168 21.71 -6.30 -20.39
C GLN A 168 22.61 -5.57 -21.40
N PHE A 169 22.03 -4.68 -22.20
CA PHE A 169 22.79 -3.86 -23.14
C PHE A 169 23.78 -2.92 -22.45
N ALA A 170 23.37 -2.28 -21.34
CA ALA A 170 24.26 -1.46 -20.51
C ALA A 170 25.44 -2.26 -19.97
N SER A 171 25.20 -3.50 -19.53
CA SER A 171 26.24 -4.40 -19.02
C SER A 171 27.18 -4.87 -20.14
N TYR A 172 26.63 -5.13 -21.33
CA TYR A 172 27.38 -5.55 -22.51
C TYR A 172 28.40 -4.48 -22.96
N LEU A 173 28.01 -3.21 -22.99
CA LEU A 173 28.89 -2.11 -23.41
C LEU A 173 29.66 -1.44 -22.26
N GLY A 174 29.43 -1.83 -21.01
CA GLY A 174 30.03 -1.15 -19.85
C GLY A 174 29.56 0.29 -19.66
N ILE A 175 28.32 0.61 -20.06
CA ILE A 175 27.73 1.95 -19.92
C ILE A 175 26.67 1.99 -18.80
N SER A 176 26.26 3.19 -18.41
CA SER A 176 25.17 3.34 -17.44
C SER A 176 23.83 2.89 -18.03
N VAL A 177 22.95 2.30 -17.20
CA VAL A 177 21.57 1.96 -17.59
C VAL A 177 20.78 3.19 -18.06
N ALA A 178 21.10 4.37 -17.53
CA ALA A 178 20.50 5.63 -17.96
C ALA A 178 20.89 5.98 -19.41
N SER A 179 22.15 5.76 -19.81
CA SER A 179 22.61 5.94 -21.19
C SER A 179 21.93 4.94 -22.13
N ALA A 180 21.89 3.66 -21.76
CA ALA A 180 21.17 2.64 -22.53
C ALA A 180 19.68 2.98 -22.68
N SER A 181 19.03 3.51 -21.63
CA SER A 181 17.64 3.96 -21.69
C SER A 181 17.45 5.20 -22.58
N ARG A 182 18.43 6.09 -22.70
CA ARG A 182 18.35 7.24 -23.62
C ARG A 182 18.43 6.80 -25.07
N ILE A 183 19.35 5.89 -25.40
CA ILE A 183 19.47 5.29 -26.73
C ILE A 183 18.18 4.53 -27.07
N ALA A 184 17.69 3.69 -26.16
CA ALA A 184 16.47 2.90 -26.36
C ALA A 184 15.19 3.73 -26.57
N ARG A 185 15.20 5.01 -26.19
CA ARG A 185 14.09 5.96 -26.34
C ARG A 185 14.30 6.96 -27.48
N GLY A 186 15.40 6.85 -28.24
CA GLY A 186 15.77 7.84 -29.26
C GLY A 186 16.11 9.23 -28.69
N MET A 187 16.31 9.36 -27.37
CA MET A 187 16.73 10.62 -26.74
C MET A 187 18.23 10.91 -26.95
N GLN A 188 18.98 9.88 -27.37
CA GLN A 188 20.39 9.97 -27.73
C GLN A 188 20.59 9.17 -29.01
N ILE A 189 21.28 9.76 -29.99
CA ILE A 189 21.46 9.18 -31.33
C ILE A 189 22.21 7.83 -31.26
N GLY A 190 23.24 7.75 -30.41
CA GLY A 190 23.95 6.51 -30.16
C GLY A 190 25.07 6.65 -29.14
N VAL A 191 25.79 5.57 -28.88
CA VAL A 191 27.04 5.55 -28.11
C VAL A 191 27.97 4.47 -28.66
N ASN A 192 29.23 4.81 -28.93
CA ASN A 192 30.22 3.90 -29.54
C ASN A 192 29.69 3.17 -30.79
N GLY A 193 28.98 3.89 -31.66
CA GLY A 193 28.38 3.34 -32.89
C GLY A 193 27.05 2.59 -32.70
N TRP A 194 26.60 2.36 -31.47
CA TRP A 194 25.34 1.66 -31.21
C TRP A 194 24.11 2.57 -31.19
N ARG A 195 23.06 2.17 -31.90
CA ARG A 195 21.72 2.79 -31.93
C ARG A 195 20.61 1.74 -31.86
N THR A 196 19.37 2.14 -31.59
CA THR A 196 18.22 1.23 -31.72
C THR A 196 17.89 0.95 -33.18
N ALA A 197 17.68 -0.33 -33.54
CA ALA A 197 17.41 -0.75 -34.92
C ALA A 197 16.10 -0.17 -35.49
N ASN A 198 15.14 0.18 -34.64
CA ASN A 198 13.84 0.75 -35.03
C ASN A 198 13.79 2.28 -35.05
N ALA A 199 14.92 2.98 -34.88
CA ALA A 199 14.99 4.43 -35.05
C ALA A 199 15.30 4.77 -36.51
N ALA A 200 14.29 4.63 -37.37
CA ALA A 200 14.26 5.23 -38.71
C ALA A 200 13.45 6.53 -38.65
#